data_AF-A0A7W9PU62-F1
#
_entry.id   AF-A0A7W9PU62-F1
#
_cell.length_a   1.000
_cell.length_b   1.000
_cell.length_c   1.000
_cell.angle_alpha   90.00
_cell.angle_beta   90.00
_cell.angle_gamma   90.00
#
_symmetry.space_group_name_H-M   'P 1'
#
loop_
_entity.id
_entity.type
_entity.pdbx_description
1 polymer ?
#
loop_
_entity_poly.entity_id
_entity_poly.type
_entity_poly.pdbx_seq_one_letter_code
_entity_poly.pdbx_strand_id
1 'polypeptide(L)'
;MSGAGWFDRFETHDDRDGHDDRDGYDGRDGYDGYDGRAGEEARRHGSPSPGERPPGRRPPEDTGSGERESGPGGPDADGHGGPGGPGNDGRAGTGPGGHGGGAGDVQGGTGGDGPDPAPRIPTPRASVEDSGLPLPDLADLGDLAPVPLDLSHDVLKSLLGAWALAACSAAETAAVEEHLGGCGGCADEARRLREAVGLLHQPESLDLAPSLRTRVLEGCLSRRPPRIPVPDWAAPYDAETARLDALLQDFGDAEWHAPVRLRWFEADTATSRRTTVAGVIAHLLSVDGLIATALGLADPLAEVAGAADPGTLGPAGRTEAFWRASHFPPTRSVRGPWREQSHGLVRTVSFTGGHAGGLEVPYGDFALPLHDAMLDRAFECWVHAEDIAEAVDYPYQPPAPRHLNRMIDLAARLLPAVLAERRRAGLSEPGRRTPHLVPAGAPGRSLRLEIEGAAGGEWLIPLDSPAAVGSADLAVAHVALDGVEFCRLAAGHVSPEDAAVGQGGDRQAIRDVLYAAASLSRM
;
A
#
# COMPACT_ATOMS: atom_id res chain seq x y z
N MET A 1 -8.64 -19.00 -30.94
CA MET A 1 -9.65 -18.88 -32.03
C MET A 1 -10.98 -18.58 -31.34
N SER A 2 -11.59 -17.40 -31.43
CA SER A 2 -11.24 -16.11 -32.07
C SER A 2 -11.88 -15.02 -31.17
N GLY A 3 -11.49 -13.75 -31.15
CA GLY A 3 -10.68 -12.98 -32.09
C GLY A 3 -11.52 -11.83 -32.68
N ALA A 4 -11.19 -10.59 -32.29
CA ALA A 4 -11.74 -9.30 -32.74
C ALA A 4 -13.19 -8.95 -32.35
N GLY A 5 -13.41 -7.67 -31.99
CA GLY A 5 -14.74 -7.13 -31.75
C GLY A 5 -14.78 -5.81 -30.98
N TRP A 6 -14.14 -4.75 -31.45
CA TRP A 6 -14.51 -3.34 -31.17
C TRP A 6 -13.73 -2.39 -32.09
N PHE A 7 -14.33 -2.04 -33.24
CA PHE A 7 -14.05 -0.86 -34.08
C PHE A 7 -14.85 -1.03 -35.39
N ASP A 8 -16.12 -0.61 -35.40
CA ASP A 8 -16.75 -0.13 -36.63
C ASP A 8 -18.03 0.66 -36.34
N ARG A 9 -18.05 1.95 -36.72
CA ARG A 9 -19.24 2.75 -37.13
C ARG A 9 -18.83 4.22 -37.36
N PHE A 10 -18.37 4.53 -38.57
CA PHE A 10 -18.56 5.85 -39.17
C PHE A 10 -18.55 5.69 -40.70
N GLU A 11 -19.72 5.44 -41.28
CA GLU A 11 -19.93 5.59 -42.72
C GLU A 11 -20.28 7.03 -43.07
N THR A 12 -19.75 7.47 -44.20
CA THR A 12 -19.86 8.81 -44.77
C THR A 12 -21.23 9.07 -45.40
N HIS A 13 -21.71 10.30 -45.35
CA HIS A 13 -22.60 10.87 -46.38
C HIS A 13 -22.02 12.22 -46.82
N ASP A 14 -21.64 12.30 -48.10
CA ASP A 14 -21.37 13.53 -48.85
C ASP A 14 -22.37 13.50 -50.01
N ASP A 15 -23.24 14.49 -50.09
CA ASP A 15 -24.14 14.70 -51.23
C ASP A 15 -24.31 16.21 -51.44
N ARG A 16 -24.12 16.63 -52.70
CA ARG A 16 -24.24 18.01 -53.16
C ARG A 16 -25.57 18.19 -53.87
N ASP A 17 -26.20 19.36 -53.78
CA ASP A 17 -26.37 20.24 -54.96
C ASP A 17 -27.18 21.53 -54.70
N GLY A 18 -26.67 22.63 -55.28
CA GLY A 18 -27.39 23.74 -55.94
C GLY A 18 -28.56 24.51 -55.27
N HIS A 19 -28.34 25.81 -55.00
CA HIS A 19 -28.81 26.88 -55.91
C HIS A 19 -28.19 28.27 -55.61
N ASP A 20 -28.29 29.15 -56.62
CA ASP A 20 -28.06 30.61 -56.70
C ASP A 20 -28.44 31.44 -55.44
N ASP A 21 -27.91 32.66 -55.18
CA ASP A 21 -27.77 33.78 -56.13
C ASP A 21 -26.76 34.87 -55.67
N ARG A 22 -25.92 35.31 -56.63
CA ARG A 22 -25.49 36.71 -57.00
C ARG A 22 -24.90 37.77 -56.04
N ASP A 23 -24.16 38.66 -56.74
CA ASP A 23 -23.66 40.00 -56.43
C ASP A 23 -22.56 40.16 -55.34
N GLY A 24 -21.44 40.85 -55.56
CA GLY A 24 -20.88 41.48 -56.78
C GLY A 24 -19.81 42.53 -56.47
N TYR A 25 -18.77 42.66 -57.35
CA TYR A 25 -17.69 43.68 -57.34
C TYR A 25 -16.74 43.72 -56.10
N ASP A 26 -15.59 44.40 -56.10
CA ASP A 26 -14.45 44.57 -57.05
C ASP A 26 -13.34 45.36 -56.29
N GLY A 27 -12.07 45.34 -56.75
CA GLY A 27 -10.94 46.09 -56.16
C GLY A 27 -10.29 45.36 -54.97
N ARG A 28 -9.11 44.73 -55.05
CA ARG A 28 -7.77 45.10 -55.56
C ARG A 28 -7.03 46.21 -54.79
N ASP A 29 -5.74 45.94 -54.68
CA ASP A 29 -4.61 46.80 -54.28
C ASP A 29 -4.58 47.23 -52.79
N GLY A 30 -3.46 47.12 -52.05
CA GLY A 30 -2.14 46.57 -52.39
C GLY A 30 -1.01 47.33 -51.66
N TYR A 31 0.13 46.66 -51.40
CA TYR A 31 1.40 47.23 -50.92
C TYR A 31 1.36 47.89 -49.51
N ASP A 32 2.41 47.92 -48.69
CA ASP A 32 3.64 47.13 -48.49
C ASP A 32 4.41 47.84 -47.37
N GLY A 33 5.17 47.10 -46.56
CA GLY A 33 6.56 47.48 -46.25
C GLY A 33 6.91 48.42 -45.07
N TYR A 34 7.95 47.96 -44.35
CA TYR A 34 8.92 48.69 -43.50
C TYR A 34 8.41 49.23 -42.15
N ASP A 35 8.87 48.72 -40.98
CA ASP A 35 10.24 48.52 -40.43
C ASP A 35 10.83 49.80 -39.79
N GLY A 36 11.49 49.67 -38.62
CA GLY A 36 12.18 50.80 -37.98
C GLY A 36 12.11 50.96 -36.45
N ARG A 37 12.76 50.06 -35.71
CA ARG A 37 13.64 50.32 -34.53
C ARG A 37 13.30 51.36 -33.42
N ALA A 38 13.39 50.83 -32.20
CA ALA A 38 14.20 51.29 -31.04
C ALA A 38 13.87 52.60 -30.29
N GLY A 39 14.00 52.54 -28.95
CA GLY A 39 13.88 53.69 -28.04
C GLY A 39 13.84 53.28 -26.57
N GLU A 40 15.00 53.09 -25.95
CA GLU A 40 15.19 52.82 -24.52
C GLU A 40 15.37 54.15 -23.75
N GLU A 41 14.81 54.29 -22.53
CA GLU A 41 15.44 54.87 -21.31
C GLU A 41 14.48 55.47 -20.25
N ALA A 42 15.04 55.58 -19.03
CA ALA A 42 14.77 56.57 -17.97
C ALA A 42 13.68 56.29 -16.89
N ARG A 43 14.18 55.85 -15.72
CA ARG A 43 13.53 55.79 -14.41
C ARG A 43 13.25 57.20 -13.84
N ARG A 44 12.22 57.36 -12.98
CA ARG A 44 12.21 58.38 -11.89
C ARG A 44 11.54 57.88 -10.61
N HIS A 45 12.12 58.25 -9.46
CA HIS A 45 11.60 57.98 -8.11
C HIS A 45 10.59 59.07 -7.65
N GLY A 46 9.72 58.71 -6.71
CA GLY A 46 8.92 59.64 -5.91
C GLY A 46 8.26 58.92 -4.71
N SER A 47 8.41 59.45 -3.50
CA SER A 47 7.84 58.90 -2.25
C SER A 47 7.47 60.07 -1.28
N PRO A 48 7.00 59.88 -0.02
CA PRO A 48 5.56 60.04 0.31
C PRO A 48 5.30 60.94 1.56
N SER A 49 4.02 61.14 1.96
CA SER A 49 3.49 61.52 3.33
C SER A 49 2.13 62.29 3.27
N PRO A 50 1.40 62.60 4.39
CA PRO A 50 1.41 62.10 5.80
C PRO A 50 0.01 61.87 6.48
N GLY A 51 -0.01 61.39 7.74
CA GLY A 51 -1.06 61.60 8.78
C GLY A 51 -2.08 60.45 9.00
N GLU A 52 -2.59 60.10 10.21
CA GLU A 52 -2.47 60.60 11.61
C GLU A 52 -2.66 59.46 12.68
N ARG A 53 -2.57 59.78 13.99
CA ARG A 53 -2.68 58.91 15.21
C ARG A 53 -3.04 59.79 16.45
N PRO A 54 -3.24 59.30 17.70
CA PRO A 54 -4.15 58.28 18.28
C PRO A 54 -4.90 58.80 19.57
N PRO A 55 -5.54 57.95 20.42
CA PRO A 55 -4.94 57.45 21.69
C PRO A 55 -5.47 56.03 22.13
N GLY A 56 -5.18 55.40 23.30
CA GLY A 56 -4.15 55.59 24.35
C GLY A 56 -4.57 55.17 25.80
N ARG A 57 -3.67 54.51 26.57
CA ARG A 57 -3.76 53.99 28.00
C ARG A 57 -4.29 52.55 28.18
N ARG A 58 -3.84 51.69 29.13
CA ARG A 58 -2.59 51.52 29.93
C ARG A 58 -2.58 50.08 30.56
N PRO A 59 -1.44 49.50 30.99
CA PRO A 59 -1.35 48.13 31.56
C PRO A 59 -1.20 48.09 33.09
N PRO A 60 -1.32 46.89 33.69
CA PRO A 60 -0.42 46.40 34.78
C PRO A 60 -0.05 44.90 34.58
N GLU A 61 0.82 44.22 35.33
CA GLU A 61 2.00 44.57 36.16
C GLU A 61 2.89 43.31 36.31
N ASP A 62 4.07 43.49 36.89
CA ASP A 62 5.15 42.50 37.05
C ASP A 62 5.03 41.68 38.36
N THR A 63 5.27 40.37 38.30
CA THR A 63 5.73 39.54 39.44
C THR A 63 6.61 38.41 38.92
N GLY A 64 7.82 38.28 39.46
CA GLY A 64 8.77 37.24 39.05
C GLY A 64 9.41 36.46 40.19
N SER A 65 9.98 35.32 39.82
CA SER A 65 10.97 34.49 40.53
C SER A 65 11.51 33.52 39.47
N GLY A 66 12.83 33.35 39.28
CA GLY A 66 13.62 32.37 40.04
C GLY A 66 13.25 30.94 39.59
N GLU A 67 14.13 30.10 39.06
CA GLU A 67 15.54 29.89 39.44
C GLU A 67 16.44 29.42 38.26
N ARG A 68 17.74 29.26 38.53
CA ARG A 68 18.75 28.68 37.63
C ARG A 68 19.26 27.38 38.25
N GLU A 69 19.45 26.33 37.45
CA GLU A 69 20.46 25.27 37.64
C GLU A 69 20.62 24.58 36.27
N SER A 70 21.78 24.64 35.59
CA SER A 70 23.07 23.99 35.87
C SER A 70 23.05 22.48 35.55
N GLY A 71 23.69 22.10 34.44
CA GLY A 71 23.99 20.68 34.13
C GLY A 71 25.12 20.11 35.00
N PRO A 72 25.35 18.79 34.92
CA PRO A 72 26.37 18.24 34.01
C PRO A 72 25.80 17.03 33.24
N GLY A 73 26.44 16.39 32.24
CA GLY A 73 27.82 16.34 31.77
C GLY A 73 28.07 14.89 31.29
N GLY A 74 28.69 14.70 30.12
CA GLY A 74 28.99 13.36 29.58
C GLY A 74 30.10 12.64 30.36
N PRO A 75 30.36 11.36 30.03
CA PRO A 75 31.58 11.11 29.25
C PRO A 75 31.46 10.02 28.15
N ASP A 76 32.37 10.15 27.18
CA ASP A 76 33.21 9.11 26.52
C ASP A 76 32.66 7.66 26.46
N ALA A 77 32.45 7.06 25.28
CA ALA A 77 33.45 6.70 24.25
C ALA A 77 34.48 5.66 24.72
N ASP A 78 34.22 4.39 24.39
CA ASP A 78 35.26 3.36 24.30
C ASP A 78 34.89 2.32 23.23
N GLY A 79 35.87 1.89 22.44
CA GLY A 79 35.68 1.00 21.30
C GLY A 79 36.62 -0.20 21.32
N HIS A 80 36.04 -1.40 21.29
CA HIS A 80 36.71 -2.66 20.97
C HIS A 80 35.77 -3.46 20.05
N GLY A 81 36.20 -4.13 18.99
CA GLY A 81 37.53 -4.68 18.72
C GLY A 81 37.39 -6.20 18.60
N GLY A 82 37.17 -6.71 17.38
CA GLY A 82 37.00 -8.15 17.13
C GLY A 82 38.28 -8.96 17.37
N PRO A 83 38.13 -10.28 17.56
CA PRO A 83 38.41 -11.25 16.48
C PRO A 83 37.24 -12.26 16.35
N GLY A 84 37.04 -13.03 15.27
CA GLY A 84 37.96 -13.74 14.39
C GLY A 84 37.60 -15.24 14.46
N GLY A 85 37.36 -15.90 13.31
CA GLY A 85 36.85 -17.29 13.23
C GLY A 85 37.83 -18.38 13.75
N PRO A 86 37.47 -19.69 13.68
CA PRO A 86 36.92 -20.39 12.49
C PRO A 86 35.62 -21.18 12.80
N GLY A 87 34.91 -21.87 11.91
CA GLY A 87 35.25 -22.46 10.61
C GLY A 87 35.53 -23.96 10.73
N ASN A 88 34.52 -24.82 10.51
CA ASN A 88 34.71 -26.23 10.14
C ASN A 88 33.46 -26.84 9.47
N ASP A 89 33.69 -27.85 8.63
CA ASP A 89 32.74 -28.48 7.73
C ASP A 89 32.09 -29.76 8.30
N GLY A 90 31.07 -30.30 7.62
CA GLY A 90 30.98 -31.77 7.47
C GLY A 90 29.64 -32.50 7.63
N ARG A 91 29.12 -32.95 6.47
CA ARG A 91 28.47 -34.27 6.23
C ARG A 91 27.15 -34.67 6.92
N ALA A 92 26.08 -34.55 6.11
CA ALA A 92 25.31 -35.65 5.52
C ALA A 92 25.40 -37.12 6.06
N GLY A 93 24.22 -37.72 6.21
CA GLY A 93 23.92 -39.16 6.02
C GLY A 93 22.40 -39.35 5.89
N THR A 94 21.83 -39.59 4.71
CA THR A 94 21.58 -40.89 4.04
C THR A 94 20.89 -41.95 4.90
N GLY A 95 19.65 -42.32 4.54
CA GLY A 95 18.89 -43.45 5.09
C GLY A 95 19.37 -44.83 4.62
N PRO A 96 18.64 -45.92 4.94
CA PRO A 96 17.58 -46.48 4.06
C PRO A 96 16.35 -46.95 4.86
N GLY A 97 15.25 -47.52 4.33
CA GLY A 97 14.87 -47.96 2.98
C GLY A 97 14.23 -49.37 3.00
N GLY A 98 13.20 -49.63 2.17
CA GLY A 98 12.54 -50.95 2.00
C GLY A 98 11.01 -50.88 2.05
N HIS A 99 10.30 -51.02 0.92
CA HIS A 99 9.76 -52.27 0.33
C HIS A 99 8.59 -52.89 1.13
N GLY A 100 7.43 -53.23 0.56
CA GLY A 100 6.96 -53.08 -0.82
C GLY A 100 5.89 -54.13 -1.19
N GLY A 101 5.09 -53.86 -2.24
CA GLY A 101 4.25 -54.85 -2.92
C GLY A 101 2.87 -55.12 -2.31
N GLY A 102 1.85 -55.15 -3.18
CA GLY A 102 0.52 -55.70 -2.88
C GLY A 102 0.05 -56.61 -4.03
N ALA A 103 -1.02 -57.39 -3.79
CA ALA A 103 -1.96 -57.94 -4.77
C ALA A 103 -2.83 -59.03 -4.10
N GLY A 104 -4.13 -59.13 -4.48
CA GLY A 104 -4.94 -60.32 -4.16
C GLY A 104 -6.42 -60.05 -3.88
N ASP A 105 -7.23 -59.92 -4.93
CA ASP A 105 -8.70 -60.04 -4.82
C ASP A 105 -9.12 -61.49 -4.49
N VAL A 106 -10.07 -61.67 -3.57
CA VAL A 106 -11.00 -62.81 -3.56
C VAL A 106 -12.39 -62.34 -3.09
N GLN A 107 -13.43 -62.70 -3.85
CA GLN A 107 -14.84 -62.43 -3.55
C GLN A 107 -15.47 -63.47 -2.59
N GLY A 108 -16.43 -63.00 -1.77
CA GLY A 108 -17.56 -63.81 -1.33
C GLY A 108 -17.63 -64.13 0.17
N GLY A 109 -18.71 -63.67 0.84
CA GLY A 109 -19.01 -64.06 2.22
C GLY A 109 -20.05 -63.15 2.88
N THR A 110 -21.32 -63.57 2.89
CA THR A 110 -22.43 -62.85 3.55
C THR A 110 -22.57 -63.22 5.03
N GLY A 111 -22.76 -62.21 5.89
CA GLY A 111 -23.50 -62.33 7.15
C GLY A 111 -22.66 -62.45 8.42
N GLY A 112 -22.89 -61.52 9.36
CA GLY A 112 -22.34 -61.58 10.72
C GLY A 112 -22.19 -60.22 11.38
N ASP A 113 -23.30 -59.57 11.76
CA ASP A 113 -23.24 -58.38 12.62
C ASP A 113 -22.65 -58.75 13.99
N GLY A 114 -21.40 -58.34 14.21
CA GLY A 114 -20.77 -58.26 15.52
C GLY A 114 -20.17 -56.86 15.68
N PRO A 115 -20.27 -56.22 16.87
CA PRO A 115 -19.78 -54.86 17.04
C PRO A 115 -18.25 -54.80 16.88
N ASP A 116 -17.80 -53.92 15.99
CA ASP A 116 -16.38 -53.65 15.75
C ASP A 116 -15.65 -53.26 17.06
N PRO A 117 -14.40 -53.68 17.29
CA PRO A 117 -13.64 -53.27 18.45
C PRO A 117 -13.34 -51.76 18.37
N ALA A 118 -13.90 -50.99 19.31
CA ALA A 118 -13.72 -49.54 19.37
C ALA A 118 -12.22 -49.15 19.34
N PRO A 119 -11.84 -48.11 18.58
CA PRO A 119 -10.44 -47.70 18.46
C PRO A 119 -9.88 -47.26 19.81
N ARG A 120 -8.66 -47.74 20.13
CA ARG A 120 -7.96 -47.43 21.40
C ARG A 120 -7.52 -45.97 21.55
N ILE A 121 -7.73 -45.16 20.52
CA ILE A 121 -7.48 -43.72 20.51
C ILE A 121 -8.76 -43.07 19.99
N PRO A 122 -9.44 -42.20 20.76
CA PRO A 122 -10.59 -41.46 20.28
C PRO A 122 -10.23 -40.60 19.07
N THR A 123 -11.10 -40.53 18.08
CA THR A 123 -10.97 -39.53 17.02
C THR A 123 -11.03 -38.12 17.60
N PRO A 124 -10.36 -37.12 17.00
CA PRO A 124 -10.52 -35.73 17.40
C PRO A 124 -12.01 -35.36 17.40
N ARG A 125 -12.51 -34.81 18.50
CA ARG A 125 -13.89 -34.34 18.56
C ARG A 125 -14.05 -33.20 17.55
N ALA A 126 -15.06 -33.28 16.70
CA ALA A 126 -15.48 -32.11 15.93
C ALA A 126 -15.86 -30.99 16.91
N SER A 127 -15.53 -29.74 16.58
CA SER A 127 -15.92 -28.59 17.39
C SER A 127 -17.45 -28.53 17.45
N VAL A 128 -18.02 -28.09 18.58
CA VAL A 128 -19.48 -27.94 18.72
C VAL A 128 -20.01 -26.99 17.63
N GLU A 129 -19.21 -25.97 17.27
CA GLU A 129 -19.44 -25.00 16.20
C GLU A 129 -19.60 -25.64 14.81
N ASP A 130 -18.95 -26.79 14.53
CA ASP A 130 -19.00 -27.49 13.24
C ASP A 130 -20.17 -28.49 13.15
N SER A 131 -20.87 -28.74 14.26
CA SER A 131 -21.93 -29.76 14.33
C SER A 131 -23.28 -29.33 13.73
N GLY A 132 -23.44 -28.04 13.43
CA GLY A 132 -24.71 -27.45 12.98
C GLY A 132 -25.81 -27.40 14.04
N LEU A 133 -25.52 -27.85 15.27
CA LEU A 133 -26.40 -27.70 16.43
C LEU A 133 -26.27 -26.28 17.00
N PRO A 134 -27.34 -25.71 17.60
CA PRO A 134 -27.21 -24.46 18.34
C PRO A 134 -26.21 -24.63 19.49
N LEU A 135 -25.33 -23.65 19.66
CA LEU A 135 -24.42 -23.60 20.81
C LEU A 135 -25.25 -23.59 22.10
N PRO A 136 -24.85 -24.36 23.14
CA PRO A 136 -25.47 -24.27 24.46
C PRO A 136 -25.41 -22.82 24.97
N ASP A 137 -26.44 -22.37 25.70
CA ASP A 137 -26.40 -21.05 26.30
C ASP A 137 -25.27 -20.99 27.35
N LEU A 138 -24.71 -19.79 27.58
CA LEU A 138 -23.68 -19.62 28.61
C LEU A 138 -24.19 -19.97 30.02
N ALA A 139 -25.51 -19.96 30.22
CA ALA A 139 -26.16 -20.45 31.43
C ALA A 139 -26.20 -21.98 31.55
N ASP A 140 -26.17 -22.72 30.43
CA ASP A 140 -26.18 -24.19 30.39
C ASP A 140 -24.78 -24.80 30.55
N LEU A 141 -23.73 -24.04 30.21
CA LEU A 141 -22.31 -24.36 30.45
C LEU A 141 -21.88 -24.09 31.90
N GLY A 142 -22.81 -24.20 32.85
CA GLY A 142 -22.66 -23.78 34.25
C GLY A 142 -21.34 -24.27 34.86
N ASP A 143 -20.58 -23.32 35.42
CA ASP A 143 -19.17 -23.41 35.83
C ASP A 143 -18.57 -24.81 35.69
N LEU A 144 -17.90 -25.06 34.56
CA LEU A 144 -16.90 -26.12 34.44
C LEU A 144 -15.68 -25.77 35.29
N ALA A 145 -15.91 -25.65 36.61
CA ALA A 145 -14.88 -25.59 37.61
C ALA A 145 -13.92 -26.76 37.35
N PRO A 146 -12.60 -26.50 37.28
CA PRO A 146 -11.64 -27.57 37.07
C PRO A 146 -11.85 -28.60 38.17
N VAL A 147 -12.21 -29.83 37.79
CA VAL A 147 -12.50 -30.91 38.75
C VAL A 147 -11.28 -31.03 39.66
N PRO A 148 -11.41 -30.73 40.97
CA PRO A 148 -10.25 -30.70 41.85
C PRO A 148 -9.56 -32.06 41.85
N LEU A 149 -8.29 -32.08 41.43
CA LEU A 149 -7.50 -33.29 41.49
C LEU A 149 -7.02 -33.48 42.93
N ASP A 150 -7.77 -34.27 43.70
CA ASP A 150 -7.35 -34.73 45.04
C ASP A 150 -6.18 -35.72 44.90
N LEU A 151 -4.98 -35.16 44.70
CA LEU A 151 -3.74 -35.89 44.55
C LEU A 151 -3.03 -35.97 45.89
N SER A 152 -2.47 -37.13 46.21
CA SER A 152 -1.65 -37.28 47.40
C SER A 152 -0.40 -36.40 47.31
N HIS A 153 0.13 -35.99 48.47
CA HIS A 153 1.37 -35.20 48.59
C HIS A 153 2.52 -35.83 47.79
N ASP A 154 2.70 -37.16 47.82
CA ASP A 154 3.77 -37.83 47.07
C ASP A 154 3.62 -37.66 45.54
N VAL A 155 2.39 -37.64 45.02
CA VAL A 155 2.11 -37.38 43.60
C VAL A 155 2.38 -35.91 43.26
N LEU A 156 1.88 -34.97 44.06
CA LEU A 156 2.11 -33.53 43.88
C LEU A 156 3.60 -33.18 43.95
N LYS A 157 4.34 -33.82 44.85
CA LYS A 157 5.80 -33.71 44.97
C LYS A 157 6.52 -34.27 43.74
N SER A 158 6.01 -35.35 43.13
CA SER A 158 6.58 -35.88 41.88
C SER A 158 6.33 -34.97 40.67
N LEU A 159 5.23 -34.19 40.68
CA LEU A 159 4.89 -33.24 39.62
C LEU A 159 5.74 -31.96 39.64
N LEU A 160 6.44 -31.63 40.74
CA LEU A 160 7.21 -30.38 40.86
C LEU A 160 8.22 -30.15 39.73
N GLY A 161 8.84 -31.22 39.21
CA GLY A 161 9.77 -31.14 38.08
C GLY A 161 9.07 -30.82 36.75
N ALA A 162 7.91 -31.41 36.50
CA ALA A 162 7.10 -31.12 35.31
C ALA A 162 6.48 -29.71 35.39
N TRP A 163 6.03 -29.30 36.57
CA TRP A 163 5.51 -27.96 36.84
C TRP A 163 6.58 -26.88 36.68
N ALA A 164 7.82 -27.13 37.15
CA ALA A 164 8.95 -26.21 36.95
C ALA A 164 9.33 -26.04 35.46
N LEU A 165 9.01 -27.03 34.62
CA LEU A 165 9.19 -27.01 33.16
C LEU A 165 7.93 -26.54 32.38
N ALA A 166 6.87 -26.11 33.07
CA ALA A 166 5.56 -25.78 32.48
C ALA A 166 4.95 -26.91 31.61
N ALA A 167 5.25 -28.17 31.95
CA ALA A 167 4.83 -29.38 31.24
C ALA A 167 3.59 -30.08 31.85
N CYS A 168 3.03 -29.52 32.93
CA CYS A 168 1.79 -30.00 33.53
C CYS A 168 0.56 -29.55 32.73
N SER A 169 -0.52 -30.32 32.78
CA SER A 169 -1.85 -29.86 32.34
C SER A 169 -2.36 -28.72 33.24
N ALA A 170 -3.41 -28.02 32.80
CA ALA A 170 -4.01 -26.93 33.58
C ALA A 170 -4.53 -27.39 34.96
N ALA A 171 -5.11 -28.60 35.04
CA ALA A 171 -5.63 -29.15 36.29
C ALA A 171 -4.50 -29.58 37.26
N GLU A 172 -3.43 -30.18 36.74
CA GLU A 172 -2.24 -30.52 37.54
C GLU A 172 -1.51 -29.27 38.02
N THR A 173 -1.43 -28.24 37.18
CA THR A 173 -0.81 -26.94 37.54
C THR A 173 -1.55 -26.29 38.70
N ALA A 174 -2.89 -26.22 38.65
CA ALA A 174 -3.70 -25.68 39.74
C ALA A 174 -3.53 -26.49 41.05
N ALA A 175 -3.56 -27.82 40.97
CA ALA A 175 -3.39 -28.69 42.15
C ALA A 175 -1.99 -28.57 42.77
N VAL A 176 -0.94 -28.41 41.96
CA VAL A 176 0.42 -28.14 42.45
C VAL A 176 0.49 -26.76 43.10
N GLU A 177 -0.05 -25.71 42.49
CA GLU A 177 -0.01 -24.34 43.04
C GLU A 177 -0.74 -24.21 44.39
N GLU A 178 -1.92 -24.85 44.53
CA GLU A 178 -2.62 -24.96 45.81
C GLU A 178 -1.76 -25.68 46.86
N HIS A 179 -1.12 -26.79 46.49
CA HIS A 179 -0.23 -27.54 47.37
C HIS A 179 1.01 -26.74 47.81
N LEU A 180 1.60 -25.93 46.92
CA LEU A 180 2.74 -25.06 47.27
C LEU A 180 2.36 -24.01 48.32
N GLY A 181 1.12 -23.53 48.32
CA GLY A 181 0.60 -22.65 49.37
C GLY A 181 0.50 -23.32 50.75
N GLY A 182 0.29 -24.64 50.79
CA GLY A 182 0.18 -25.43 52.03
C GLY A 182 1.46 -26.12 52.50
N CYS A 183 2.46 -26.33 51.63
CA CYS A 183 3.64 -27.13 51.92
C CYS A 183 4.97 -26.39 51.64
N GLY A 184 5.54 -25.77 52.68
CA GLY A 184 6.80 -25.03 52.56
C GLY A 184 7.98 -25.85 52.02
N GLY A 185 8.07 -27.15 52.33
CA GLY A 185 9.12 -28.03 51.82
C GLY A 185 9.02 -28.26 50.31
N CYS A 186 7.80 -28.36 49.77
CA CYS A 186 7.57 -28.44 48.33
C CYS A 186 7.72 -27.08 47.65
N ALA A 187 7.35 -25.97 48.30
CA ALA A 187 7.60 -24.61 47.79
C ALA A 187 9.10 -24.31 47.63
N ASP A 188 9.91 -24.70 48.62
CA ASP A 188 11.36 -24.56 48.56
C ASP A 188 12.00 -25.43 47.46
N GLU A 189 11.49 -26.65 47.24
CA GLU A 189 11.94 -27.53 46.16
C GLU A 189 11.50 -27.00 44.79
N ALA A 190 10.26 -26.53 44.65
CA ALA A 190 9.72 -25.92 43.44
C ALA A 190 10.51 -24.67 43.04
N ARG A 191 10.94 -23.84 44.01
CA ARG A 191 11.84 -22.70 43.77
C ARG A 191 13.21 -23.17 43.28
N ARG A 192 13.85 -24.15 43.95
CA ARG A 192 15.13 -24.72 43.51
C ARG A 192 15.05 -25.31 42.10
N LEU A 193 13.96 -26.00 41.77
CA LEU A 193 13.74 -26.57 40.44
C LEU A 193 13.57 -25.47 39.38
N ARG A 194 12.82 -24.39 39.66
CA ARG A 194 12.73 -23.24 38.74
C ARG A 194 14.08 -22.53 38.56
N GLU A 195 14.86 -22.37 39.62
CA GLU A 195 16.24 -21.84 39.55
C GLU A 195 17.13 -22.74 38.68
N ALA A 196 17.04 -24.06 38.82
CA ALA A 196 17.77 -25.02 37.98
C ALA A 196 17.31 -25.03 36.51
N VAL A 197 16.00 -24.90 36.25
CA VAL A 197 15.46 -24.76 34.88
C VAL A 197 15.98 -23.47 34.23
N GLY A 198 16.10 -22.37 34.97
CA GLY A 198 16.71 -21.13 34.51
C GLY A 198 18.21 -21.24 34.14
N LEU A 199 18.91 -22.27 34.63
CA LEU A 199 20.30 -22.59 34.23
C LEU A 199 20.39 -23.55 33.04
N LEU A 200 19.31 -24.28 32.74
CA LEU A 200 19.21 -25.20 31.60
C LEU A 200 18.68 -24.49 30.33
N HIS A 201 17.85 -23.46 30.50
CA HIS A 201 17.33 -22.68 29.39
C HIS A 201 18.40 -21.70 28.91
N GLN A 202 18.84 -21.86 27.65
CA GLN A 202 19.59 -20.79 27.00
C GLN A 202 18.67 -19.56 26.86
N PRO A 203 19.17 -18.33 27.00
CA PRO A 203 18.36 -17.15 26.74
C PRO A 203 17.96 -17.12 25.26
N GLU A 204 16.75 -17.58 24.96
CA GLU A 204 16.12 -17.40 23.65
C GLU A 204 15.91 -15.90 23.39
N SER A 205 16.11 -15.45 22.15
CA SER A 205 15.81 -14.05 21.85
C SER A 205 14.31 -13.80 21.99
N LEU A 206 13.95 -12.68 22.61
CA LEU A 206 12.58 -12.17 22.62
C LEU A 206 12.14 -11.65 21.24
N ASP A 207 13.06 -11.58 20.28
CA ASP A 207 12.78 -11.25 18.88
C ASP A 207 11.96 -12.37 18.22
N LEU A 208 10.64 -12.20 18.22
CA LEU A 208 9.75 -13.04 17.44
C LEU A 208 10.14 -12.97 15.96
N ALA A 209 10.32 -14.14 15.33
CA ALA A 209 10.60 -14.21 13.90
C ALA A 209 9.58 -13.35 13.11
N PRO A 210 9.99 -12.44 12.20
CA PRO A 210 9.07 -11.52 11.54
C PRO A 210 7.89 -12.19 10.81
N SER A 211 8.09 -13.43 10.34
CA SER A 211 7.06 -14.27 9.71
C SER A 211 6.06 -14.90 10.69
N LEU A 212 6.28 -14.84 12.01
CA LEU A 212 5.42 -15.47 13.01
C LEU A 212 4.02 -14.84 13.01
N ARG A 213 3.91 -13.51 13.01
CA ARG A 213 2.62 -12.82 12.96
C ARG A 213 1.80 -13.27 11.74
N THR A 214 2.42 -13.31 10.56
CA THR A 214 1.79 -13.75 9.31
C THR A 214 1.31 -15.20 9.41
N ARG A 215 2.18 -16.13 9.85
CA ARG A 215 1.84 -17.56 10.01
C ARG A 215 0.74 -17.79 11.06
N VAL A 216 0.73 -17.03 12.15
CA VAL A 216 -0.31 -17.11 13.19
C VAL A 216 -1.65 -16.60 12.64
N LEU A 217 -1.67 -15.45 11.95
CA LEU A 217 -2.89 -14.91 11.35
C LEU A 217 -3.42 -15.83 10.24
N GLU A 218 -2.57 -16.37 9.38
CA GLU A 218 -2.92 -17.37 8.36
C GLU A 218 -3.48 -18.66 8.98
N GLY A 219 -2.86 -19.15 10.06
CA GLY A 219 -3.38 -20.28 10.85
C GLY A 219 -4.71 -19.98 11.53
N CYS A 220 -4.97 -18.74 11.94
CA CYS A 220 -6.26 -18.33 12.50
C CYS A 220 -7.34 -18.18 11.41
N LEU A 221 -7.02 -17.59 10.26
CA LEU A 221 -7.94 -17.40 9.15
C LEU A 221 -8.27 -18.71 8.41
N SER A 222 -7.34 -19.67 8.36
CA SER A 222 -7.62 -21.01 7.82
C SER A 222 -8.55 -21.83 8.72
N ARG A 223 -8.47 -21.64 10.05
CA ARG A 223 -9.43 -22.23 11.02
C ARG A 223 -10.78 -21.51 11.05
N ARG A 224 -10.79 -20.17 10.91
CA ARG A 224 -11.99 -19.34 10.92
C ARG A 224 -11.94 -18.35 9.76
N PRO A 225 -12.36 -18.74 8.54
CA PRO A 225 -12.35 -17.84 7.39
C PRO A 225 -13.29 -16.65 7.60
N PRO A 226 -12.98 -15.48 7.02
CA PRO A 226 -13.89 -14.34 7.06
C PRO A 226 -15.17 -14.69 6.28
N ARG A 227 -16.34 -14.39 6.86
CA ARG A 227 -17.64 -14.65 6.22
C ARG A 227 -17.77 -13.96 4.85
N ILE A 228 -17.09 -12.83 4.69
CA ILE A 228 -16.97 -12.07 3.45
C ILE A 228 -15.47 -11.71 3.33
N PRO A 229 -14.69 -12.38 2.46
CA PRO A 229 -13.30 -12.03 2.25
C PRO A 229 -13.17 -10.74 1.42
N VAL A 230 -12.12 -9.95 1.71
CA VAL A 230 -11.69 -8.87 0.81
C VAL A 230 -11.11 -9.50 -0.47
N PRO A 231 -11.51 -9.07 -1.68
CA PRO A 231 -10.95 -9.59 -2.93
C PRO A 231 -9.44 -9.34 -3.01
N ASP A 232 -8.67 -10.29 -3.53
CA ASP A 232 -7.20 -10.19 -3.61
C ASP A 232 -6.71 -8.90 -4.28
N TRP A 233 -7.41 -8.42 -5.31
CA TRP A 233 -7.07 -7.19 -6.04
C TRP A 233 -7.34 -5.91 -5.23
N ALA A 234 -8.26 -5.95 -4.27
CA ALA A 234 -8.55 -4.83 -3.35
C ALA A 234 -7.71 -4.88 -2.06
N ALA A 235 -7.09 -6.03 -1.74
CA ALA A 235 -6.29 -6.22 -0.53
C ALA A 235 -5.12 -5.21 -0.34
N PRO A 236 -4.45 -4.68 -1.38
CA PRO A 236 -3.49 -3.60 -1.21
C PRO A 236 -4.13 -2.30 -0.69
N TYR A 237 -5.30 -1.91 -1.20
CA TYR A 237 -6.01 -0.70 -0.76
C TYR A 237 -6.48 -0.82 0.69
N ASP A 238 -7.08 -1.97 1.06
CA ASP A 238 -7.48 -2.28 2.44
C ASP A 238 -6.27 -2.22 3.39
N ALA A 239 -5.14 -2.80 2.99
CA ALA A 239 -3.92 -2.82 3.80
C ALA A 239 -3.32 -1.43 4.01
N GLU A 240 -3.11 -0.63 2.95
CA GLU A 240 -2.44 0.66 3.09
C GLU A 240 -3.35 1.73 3.73
N THR A 241 -4.67 1.71 3.48
CA THR A 241 -5.62 2.57 4.21
C THR A 241 -5.71 2.22 5.70
N ALA A 242 -5.72 0.93 6.06
CA ALA A 242 -5.69 0.51 7.47
C ALA A 242 -4.38 0.90 8.17
N ARG A 243 -3.24 0.86 7.48
CA ARG A 243 -1.95 1.32 8.02
C ARG A 243 -1.90 2.82 8.22
N LEU A 244 -2.42 3.60 7.27
CA LEU A 244 -2.53 5.05 7.42
C LEU A 244 -3.50 5.43 8.55
N ASP A 245 -4.66 4.76 8.67
CA ASP A 245 -5.59 4.99 9.79
C ASP A 245 -4.97 4.67 11.16
N ALA A 246 -4.08 3.67 11.22
CA ALA A 246 -3.31 3.36 12.43
C ALA A 246 -2.31 4.48 12.78
N LEU A 247 -1.58 5.02 11.80
CA LEU A 247 -0.70 6.19 12.02
C LEU A 247 -1.50 7.41 12.51
N LEU A 248 -2.62 7.71 11.85
CA LEU A 248 -3.51 8.83 12.19
C LEU A 248 -4.28 8.64 13.51
N GLN A 249 -4.25 7.44 14.11
CA GLN A 249 -4.92 7.17 15.38
C GLN A 249 -4.21 7.84 16.56
N ASP A 250 -2.88 7.93 16.50
CA ASP A 250 -2.05 8.41 17.60
C ASP A 250 -1.77 9.92 17.52
N PHE A 251 -2.30 10.61 16.49
CA PHE A 251 -2.08 12.04 16.25
C PHE A 251 -2.92 12.94 17.16
N GLY A 252 -2.25 13.88 17.83
CA GLY A 252 -2.87 15.02 18.50
C GLY A 252 -3.26 16.12 17.53
N ASP A 253 -3.90 17.18 18.04
CA ASP A 253 -4.42 18.28 17.20
C ASP A 253 -3.31 19.08 16.47
N ALA A 254 -2.07 19.04 16.94
CA ALA A 254 -0.95 19.74 16.33
C ALA A 254 -0.45 19.03 15.06
N GLU A 255 -0.37 17.70 15.10
CA GLU A 255 0.11 16.83 14.02
C GLU A 255 -0.77 16.95 12.77
N TRP A 256 -2.09 17.12 12.93
CA TRP A 256 -3.03 17.41 11.83
C TRP A 256 -2.71 18.70 11.04
N HIS A 257 -1.98 19.62 11.67
CA HIS A 257 -1.52 20.88 11.07
C HIS A 257 -0.03 20.88 10.69
N ALA A 258 0.68 19.76 10.85
CA ALA A 258 2.05 19.62 10.39
C ALA A 258 2.15 19.88 8.87
N PRO A 259 3.14 20.66 8.40
CA PRO A 259 3.20 21.12 7.02
C PRO A 259 3.74 20.04 6.07
N VAL A 260 2.88 19.54 5.19
CA VAL A 260 3.25 18.56 4.17
C VAL A 260 3.53 19.26 2.83
N ARG A 261 4.36 18.64 1.99
CA ARG A 261 4.64 19.11 0.62
C ARG A 261 4.40 17.97 -0.36
N LEU A 262 3.23 17.96 -0.98
CA LEU A 262 2.93 17.08 -2.10
C LEU A 262 3.88 17.38 -3.26
N ARG A 263 4.38 16.33 -3.92
CA ARG A 263 5.35 16.37 -5.02
C ARG A 263 4.77 15.56 -6.20
N TRP A 264 4.92 16.06 -7.42
CA TRP A 264 4.60 15.34 -8.66
C TRP A 264 5.45 15.88 -9.81
N PHE A 265 5.38 15.25 -10.99
CA PHE A 265 6.19 15.60 -12.14
C PHE A 265 5.30 15.97 -13.34
N GLU A 266 5.42 17.21 -13.81
CA GLU A 266 4.55 17.79 -14.83
C GLU A 266 5.38 18.62 -15.82
N ALA A 267 5.07 18.49 -17.12
CA ALA A 267 5.75 19.22 -18.21
C ALA A 267 7.29 19.16 -18.13
N ASP A 268 7.84 17.99 -17.81
CA ASP A 268 9.28 17.71 -17.62
C ASP A 268 9.94 18.48 -16.46
N THR A 269 9.13 18.89 -15.47
CA THR A 269 9.58 19.58 -14.26
C THR A 269 9.00 18.97 -12.98
N ALA A 270 9.78 18.99 -11.89
CA ALA A 270 9.29 18.63 -10.57
C ALA A 270 8.43 19.78 -10.00
N THR A 271 7.17 19.48 -9.70
CA THR A 271 6.16 20.42 -9.20
C THR A 271 5.80 20.07 -7.76
N SER A 272 5.34 21.04 -6.96
CA SER A 272 4.92 20.77 -5.59
C SER A 272 3.84 21.71 -5.06
N ARG A 273 3.07 21.23 -4.08
CA ARG A 273 2.03 21.98 -3.37
C ARG A 273 2.25 21.88 -1.86
N ARG A 274 2.22 23.01 -1.16
CA ARG A 274 2.21 23.03 0.31
C ARG A 274 0.80 22.80 0.84
N THR A 275 0.66 21.93 1.81
CA THR A 275 -0.59 21.60 2.49
C THR A 275 -0.30 21.23 3.96
N THR A 276 -1.25 20.62 4.67
CA THR A 276 -1.05 19.99 5.98
C THR A 276 -1.43 18.52 5.94
N VAL A 277 -1.11 17.74 6.98
CA VAL A 277 -1.61 16.36 7.15
C VAL A 277 -3.12 16.26 6.90
N ALA A 278 -3.93 17.12 7.53
CA ALA A 278 -5.37 17.16 7.27
C ALA A 278 -5.73 17.50 5.80
N GLY A 279 -4.92 18.34 5.14
CA GLY A 279 -5.07 18.63 3.72
C GLY A 279 -4.73 17.44 2.80
N VAL A 280 -3.80 16.57 3.19
CA VAL A 280 -3.49 15.30 2.49
C VAL A 280 -4.64 14.30 2.64
N ILE A 281 -5.20 14.15 3.84
CA ILE A 281 -6.36 13.27 4.05
C ILE A 281 -7.61 13.81 3.32
N ALA A 282 -7.76 15.14 3.23
CA ALA A 282 -8.77 15.77 2.38
C ALA A 282 -8.55 15.49 0.88
N HIS A 283 -7.30 15.49 0.39
CA HIS A 283 -6.95 15.06 -0.96
C HIS A 283 -7.37 13.59 -1.19
N LEU A 284 -6.94 12.66 -0.32
CA LEU A 284 -7.26 11.23 -0.45
C LEU A 284 -8.77 10.99 -0.50
N LEU A 285 -9.53 11.56 0.45
CA LEU A 285 -11.00 11.54 0.48
C LEU A 285 -11.62 12.05 -0.83
N SER A 286 -11.08 13.15 -1.38
CA SER A 286 -11.59 13.77 -2.59
C SER A 286 -11.39 12.87 -3.81
N VAL A 287 -10.19 12.30 -3.98
CA VAL A 287 -9.84 11.49 -5.15
C VAL A 287 -10.42 10.07 -5.06
N ASP A 288 -10.44 9.43 -3.89
CA ASP A 288 -11.08 8.14 -3.65
C ASP A 288 -12.60 8.20 -3.92
N GLY A 289 -13.19 9.40 -3.90
CA GLY A 289 -14.55 9.69 -4.36
C GLY A 289 -14.82 9.32 -5.84
N LEU A 290 -13.79 9.25 -6.70
CA LEU A 290 -13.92 8.73 -8.07
C LEU A 290 -14.36 7.25 -8.07
N ILE A 291 -13.79 6.44 -7.17
CA ILE A 291 -14.19 5.04 -7.01
C ILE A 291 -15.54 4.96 -6.29
N ALA A 292 -15.79 5.82 -5.30
CA ALA A 292 -17.07 5.85 -4.59
C ALA A 292 -18.23 6.08 -5.56
N THR A 293 -18.12 7.10 -6.42
CA THR A 293 -19.13 7.41 -7.44
C THR A 293 -19.29 6.31 -8.49
N ALA A 294 -18.19 5.73 -8.98
CA ALA A 294 -18.26 4.58 -9.90
C ALA A 294 -18.99 3.38 -9.29
N LEU A 295 -18.81 3.13 -7.98
CA LEU A 295 -19.51 2.09 -7.22
C LEU A 295 -20.94 2.46 -6.78
N GLY A 296 -21.45 3.65 -7.13
CA GLY A 296 -22.78 4.12 -6.74
C GLY A 296 -22.92 4.54 -5.27
N LEU A 297 -21.80 4.80 -4.59
CA LEU A 297 -21.75 5.39 -3.25
C LEU A 297 -21.81 6.93 -3.34
N ALA A 298 -22.00 7.59 -2.20
CA ALA A 298 -22.04 9.05 -2.12
C ALA A 298 -20.69 9.68 -2.51
N ASP A 299 -20.74 10.76 -3.31
CA ASP A 299 -19.57 11.60 -3.57
C ASP A 299 -19.32 12.51 -2.35
N PRO A 300 -18.14 12.49 -1.71
CA PRO A 300 -17.80 13.44 -0.65
C PRO A 300 -17.78 14.91 -1.10
N LEU A 301 -17.75 15.18 -2.41
CA LEU A 301 -17.86 16.52 -2.98
C LEU A 301 -19.29 16.94 -3.34
N ALA A 302 -20.31 16.08 -3.16
CA ALA A 302 -21.69 16.38 -3.60
C ALA A 302 -22.30 17.66 -2.98
N GLU A 303 -21.91 18.00 -1.75
CA GLU A 303 -22.34 19.22 -1.05
C GLU A 303 -21.40 20.43 -1.28
N VAL A 304 -20.24 20.18 -1.90
CA VAL A 304 -19.04 21.02 -1.85
C VAL A 304 -18.74 21.64 -3.22
N ALA A 305 -18.81 20.82 -4.26
CA ALA A 305 -18.78 21.24 -5.65
C ALA A 305 -20.22 21.28 -6.19
N GLY A 306 -20.65 22.44 -6.69
CA GLY A 306 -21.90 22.54 -7.43
C GLY A 306 -21.87 21.54 -8.60
N ALA A 307 -22.95 20.76 -8.73
CA ALA A 307 -22.94 19.54 -9.56
C ALA A 307 -22.42 19.79 -10.99
N ALA A 308 -21.40 19.01 -11.38
CA ALA A 308 -20.81 18.94 -12.71
C ALA A 308 -20.07 20.20 -13.22
N ASP A 309 -19.21 20.81 -12.40
CA ASP A 309 -18.10 21.63 -12.91
C ASP A 309 -17.08 20.73 -13.65
N PRO A 310 -16.77 20.97 -14.94
CA PRO A 310 -15.73 20.23 -15.66
C PRO A 310 -14.35 20.29 -14.95
N GLY A 311 -14.09 21.36 -14.18
CA GLY A 311 -12.90 21.50 -13.35
C GLY A 311 -12.78 20.53 -12.18
N THR A 312 -13.77 19.64 -11.94
CA THR A 312 -13.74 18.63 -10.86
C THR A 312 -13.83 17.19 -11.37
N LEU A 313 -13.51 16.94 -12.64
CA LEU A 313 -13.58 15.59 -13.23
C LEU A 313 -12.38 14.68 -12.93
N GLY A 314 -11.21 15.26 -12.63
CA GLY A 314 -9.98 14.52 -12.33
C GLY A 314 -9.42 14.81 -10.92
N PRO A 315 -8.41 14.02 -10.47
CA PRO A 315 -7.82 14.10 -9.12
C PRO A 315 -7.52 15.53 -8.63
N ALA A 316 -6.62 16.25 -9.29
CA ALA A 316 -6.24 17.62 -8.94
C ALA A 316 -7.44 18.59 -8.86
N GLY A 317 -8.39 18.44 -9.77
CA GLY A 317 -9.61 19.25 -9.81
C GLY A 317 -10.51 19.02 -8.59
N ARG A 318 -10.66 17.76 -8.18
CA ARG A 318 -11.40 17.34 -6.98
C ARG A 318 -10.70 17.81 -5.70
N THR A 319 -9.38 17.62 -5.61
CA THR A 319 -8.53 18.11 -4.52
C THR A 319 -8.69 19.61 -4.30
N GLU A 320 -8.50 20.41 -5.35
CA GLU A 320 -8.58 21.87 -5.26
C GLU A 320 -10.03 22.36 -5.05
N ALA A 321 -11.05 21.63 -5.51
CA ALA A 321 -12.45 21.96 -5.17
C ALA A 321 -12.73 21.81 -3.67
N PHE A 322 -12.28 20.72 -3.04
CA PHE A 322 -12.41 20.53 -1.59
C PHE A 322 -11.71 21.65 -0.81
N TRP A 323 -10.46 21.94 -1.16
CA TRP A 323 -9.68 22.97 -0.47
C TRP A 323 -10.26 24.38 -0.66
N ARG A 324 -10.78 24.73 -1.85
CA ARG A 324 -11.42 26.03 -2.09
C ARG A 324 -12.72 26.25 -1.31
N ALA A 325 -13.51 25.20 -1.13
CA ALA A 325 -14.79 25.28 -0.42
C ALA A 325 -14.62 25.30 1.12
N SER A 326 -13.46 24.84 1.61
CA SER A 326 -13.12 24.86 3.04
C SER A 326 -12.76 26.29 3.49
N HIS A 327 -13.67 26.96 4.21
CA HIS A 327 -13.44 28.34 4.70
C HIS A 327 -12.27 28.45 5.70
N PHE A 328 -11.97 27.36 6.40
CA PHE A 328 -10.79 27.20 7.24
C PHE A 328 -9.96 26.02 6.72
N PRO A 329 -8.63 25.98 6.98
CA PRO A 329 -7.82 24.81 6.67
C PRO A 329 -8.43 23.53 7.27
N PRO A 330 -8.38 22.39 6.55
CA PRO A 330 -8.82 21.11 7.09
C PRO A 330 -8.20 20.82 8.47
N THR A 331 -8.96 20.13 9.31
CA THR A 331 -8.54 19.67 10.65
C THR A 331 -8.74 18.16 10.75
N ARG A 332 -8.48 17.57 11.92
CA ARG A 332 -8.76 16.14 12.21
C ARG A 332 -10.16 15.65 11.83
N SER A 333 -11.13 16.55 11.66
CA SER A 333 -12.50 16.22 11.25
C SER A 333 -12.58 15.43 9.94
N VAL A 334 -11.58 15.54 9.04
CA VAL A 334 -11.55 14.79 7.77
C VAL A 334 -11.33 13.29 7.94
N ARG A 335 -10.74 12.84 9.06
CA ARG A 335 -10.43 11.41 9.30
C ARG A 335 -11.69 10.54 9.29
N GLY A 336 -12.77 11.01 9.90
CA GLY A 336 -14.03 10.27 9.99
C GLY A 336 -14.61 9.94 8.62
N PRO A 337 -14.92 10.96 7.78
CA PRO A 337 -15.41 10.76 6.42
C PRO A 337 -14.47 9.93 5.53
N TRP A 338 -13.16 10.18 5.58
CA TRP A 338 -12.16 9.40 4.82
C TRP A 338 -12.21 7.92 5.20
N ARG A 339 -12.14 7.61 6.50
CA ARG A 339 -12.18 6.23 7.02
C ARG A 339 -13.50 5.53 6.71
N GLU A 340 -14.62 6.24 6.81
CA GLU A 340 -15.94 5.71 6.45
C GLU A 340 -16.02 5.39 4.94
N GLN A 341 -15.48 6.27 4.09
CA GLN A 341 -15.39 6.04 2.66
C GLN A 341 -14.51 4.82 2.33
N SER A 342 -13.27 4.74 2.83
CA SER A 342 -12.38 3.60 2.57
C SER A 342 -13.02 2.27 3.00
N HIS A 343 -13.66 2.22 4.16
CA HIS A 343 -14.45 1.07 4.58
C HIS A 343 -15.66 0.78 3.68
N GLY A 344 -16.35 1.83 3.21
CA GLY A 344 -17.47 1.72 2.27
C GLY A 344 -17.04 1.11 0.93
N LEU A 345 -15.89 1.54 0.40
CA LEU A 345 -15.27 1.01 -0.82
C LEU A 345 -14.93 -0.48 -0.65
N VAL A 346 -14.12 -0.83 0.35
CA VAL A 346 -13.71 -2.22 0.64
C VAL A 346 -14.92 -3.12 0.86
N ARG A 347 -15.91 -2.68 1.66
CA ARG A 347 -17.15 -3.42 1.89
C ARG A 347 -17.89 -3.67 0.57
N THR A 348 -18.06 -2.65 -0.26
CA THR A 348 -18.83 -2.74 -1.51
C THR A 348 -18.19 -3.72 -2.48
N VAL A 349 -16.88 -3.61 -2.72
CA VAL A 349 -16.18 -4.54 -3.64
C VAL A 349 -16.15 -5.99 -3.13
N SER A 350 -16.15 -6.17 -1.80
CA SER A 350 -16.23 -7.50 -1.17
C SER A 350 -17.60 -8.16 -1.33
N PHE A 351 -18.68 -7.38 -1.53
CA PHE A 351 -20.02 -7.89 -1.84
C PHE A 351 -20.27 -8.08 -3.34
N THR A 352 -19.70 -7.24 -4.22
CA THR A 352 -19.93 -7.33 -5.68
C THR A 352 -19.06 -8.39 -6.37
N GLY A 353 -17.86 -8.66 -5.84
CA GLY A 353 -16.97 -9.71 -6.33
C GLY A 353 -16.44 -9.48 -7.75
N GLY A 354 -15.82 -10.51 -8.33
CA GLY A 354 -15.03 -10.43 -9.57
C GLY A 354 -15.76 -10.01 -10.86
N HIS A 355 -17.06 -9.71 -10.81
CA HIS A 355 -17.82 -9.15 -11.93
C HIS A 355 -17.54 -7.66 -12.16
N ALA A 356 -16.94 -6.97 -11.19
CA ALA A 356 -16.68 -5.52 -11.26
C ALA A 356 -15.41 -5.13 -12.04
N GLY A 357 -14.62 -6.09 -12.54
CA GLY A 357 -13.34 -5.81 -13.20
C GLY A 357 -13.42 -5.06 -14.54
N GLY A 358 -14.60 -5.00 -15.17
CA GLY A 358 -14.86 -4.20 -16.36
C GLY A 358 -15.58 -2.87 -16.09
N LEU A 359 -15.72 -2.46 -14.82
CA LEU A 359 -16.23 -1.14 -14.47
C LEU A 359 -15.12 -0.11 -14.63
N GLU A 360 -15.32 0.85 -15.54
CA GLU A 360 -14.39 1.96 -15.74
C GLU A 360 -14.58 3.04 -14.66
N VAL A 361 -13.47 3.49 -14.08
CA VAL A 361 -13.39 4.64 -13.16
C VAL A 361 -12.77 5.80 -13.92
N PRO A 362 -13.49 6.90 -14.18
CA PRO A 362 -12.94 8.07 -14.86
C PRO A 362 -11.99 8.85 -13.94
N TYR A 363 -10.84 9.26 -14.48
CA TYR A 363 -9.81 10.09 -13.82
C TYR A 363 -9.72 11.50 -14.46
N GLY A 364 -10.70 11.88 -15.27
CA GLY A 364 -10.67 13.07 -16.12
C GLY A 364 -10.33 12.68 -17.56
N ASP A 365 -9.06 12.88 -17.96
CA ASP A 365 -8.60 12.67 -19.34
C ASP A 365 -8.44 11.19 -19.73
N PHE A 366 -8.48 10.28 -18.76
CA PHE A 366 -8.41 8.83 -18.96
C PHE A 366 -9.36 8.10 -17.99
N ALA A 367 -9.49 6.79 -18.16
CA ALA A 367 -10.17 5.91 -17.22
C ALA A 367 -9.28 4.71 -16.88
N LEU A 368 -9.52 4.12 -15.71
CA LEU A 368 -8.91 2.86 -15.28
C LEU A 368 -10.02 1.83 -14.96
N PRO A 369 -9.85 0.55 -15.32
CA PRO A 369 -10.67 -0.52 -14.78
C PRO A 369 -10.62 -0.51 -13.25
N LEU A 370 -11.74 -0.77 -12.57
CA LEU A 370 -11.89 -0.67 -11.11
C LEU A 370 -10.76 -1.35 -10.32
N HIS A 371 -10.27 -2.51 -10.79
CA HIS A 371 -9.18 -3.23 -10.15
C HIS A 371 -7.86 -2.44 -10.19
N ASP A 372 -7.55 -1.84 -11.34
CA ASP A 372 -6.37 -1.00 -11.53
C ASP A 372 -6.53 0.34 -10.81
N ALA A 373 -7.74 0.92 -10.80
CA ALA A 373 -8.05 2.10 -10.01
C ALA A 373 -7.83 1.86 -8.51
N MET A 374 -8.24 0.71 -7.96
CA MET A 374 -8.00 0.38 -6.54
C MET A 374 -6.52 0.13 -6.22
N LEU A 375 -5.74 -0.41 -7.17
CA LEU A 375 -4.28 -0.53 -7.03
C LEU A 375 -3.58 0.84 -7.09
N ASP A 376 -4.04 1.74 -7.96
CA ASP A 376 -3.59 3.14 -8.03
C ASP A 376 -3.86 3.86 -6.70
N ARG A 377 -5.09 3.82 -6.19
CA ARG A 377 -5.41 4.44 -4.89
C ARG A 377 -4.66 3.81 -3.71
N ALA A 378 -4.28 2.54 -3.79
CA ALA A 378 -3.42 1.91 -2.79
C ALA A 378 -1.98 2.43 -2.83
N PHE A 379 -1.42 2.65 -4.03
CA PHE A 379 -0.11 3.27 -4.24
C PHE A 379 -0.10 4.71 -3.69
N GLU A 380 -1.08 5.50 -4.09
CA GLU A 380 -1.25 6.91 -3.70
C GLU A 380 -1.47 7.05 -2.18
N CYS A 381 -2.23 6.15 -1.56
CA CYS A 381 -2.40 6.10 -0.11
C CYS A 381 -1.08 5.78 0.62
N TRP A 382 -0.24 4.88 0.10
CA TRP A 382 1.08 4.62 0.68
C TRP A 382 2.02 5.83 0.51
N VAL A 383 2.15 6.38 -0.70
CA VAL A 383 3.01 7.55 -0.98
C VAL A 383 2.66 8.70 -0.06
N HIS A 384 1.36 9.02 0.08
CA HIS A 384 0.92 10.08 0.96
C HIS A 384 0.98 9.75 2.46
N ALA A 385 1.03 8.47 2.84
CA ALA A 385 1.39 8.06 4.19
C ALA A 385 2.90 8.28 4.46
N GLU A 386 3.78 8.11 3.47
CA GLU A 386 5.21 8.47 3.56
C GLU A 386 5.38 10.01 3.66
N ASP A 387 4.67 10.81 2.86
CA ASP A 387 4.63 12.28 2.98
C ASP A 387 4.20 12.75 4.39
N ILE A 388 3.15 12.12 4.95
CA ILE A 388 2.64 12.44 6.29
C ILE A 388 3.68 12.03 7.34
N ALA A 389 4.27 10.85 7.22
CA ALA A 389 5.26 10.35 8.16
C ALA A 389 6.57 11.17 8.14
N GLU A 390 7.04 11.62 6.97
CA GLU A 390 8.14 12.58 6.82
C GLU A 390 7.84 13.87 7.60
N ALA A 391 6.62 14.40 7.49
CA ALA A 391 6.22 15.65 8.11
C ALA A 391 6.05 15.60 9.65
N VAL A 392 6.04 14.40 10.26
CA VAL A 392 5.95 14.21 11.73
C VAL A 392 7.10 13.35 12.31
N ASP A 393 8.19 13.17 11.54
CA ASP A 393 9.37 12.37 11.93
C ASP A 393 9.05 10.90 12.34
N TYR A 394 8.03 10.29 11.72
CA TYR A 394 7.60 8.92 12.03
C TYR A 394 8.23 7.85 11.11
N PRO A 395 8.72 6.71 11.62
CA PRO A 395 9.29 5.64 10.80
C PRO A 395 8.20 4.82 10.07
N TYR A 396 7.93 5.16 8.80
CA TYR A 396 7.02 4.40 7.94
C TYR A 396 7.77 3.44 7.01
N GLN A 397 7.28 2.20 6.89
CA GLN A 397 7.90 1.15 6.06
C GLN A 397 7.23 1.05 4.68
N PRO A 398 7.87 0.45 3.66
CA PRO A 398 7.21 0.15 2.39
C PRO A 398 5.99 -0.79 2.52
N PRO A 399 5.18 -0.97 1.46
CA PRO A 399 4.12 -1.98 1.41
C PRO A 399 4.67 -3.40 1.53
N ALA A 400 3.81 -4.36 1.87
CA ALA A 400 4.18 -5.78 1.80
C ALA A 400 4.70 -6.11 0.39
N PRO A 401 5.78 -6.91 0.20
CA PRO A 401 6.41 -7.05 -1.13
C PRO A 401 5.47 -7.50 -2.25
N ARG A 402 4.50 -8.36 -1.94
CA ARG A 402 3.43 -8.79 -2.86
C ARG A 402 2.42 -7.70 -3.26
N HIS A 403 2.26 -6.65 -2.45
CA HIS A 403 1.42 -5.49 -2.76
C HIS A 403 2.24 -4.49 -3.59
N LEU A 404 3.48 -4.21 -3.17
CA LEU A 404 4.42 -3.35 -3.89
C LEU A 404 4.64 -3.85 -5.33
N ASN A 405 4.86 -5.16 -5.52
CA ASN A 405 4.99 -5.78 -6.85
C ASN A 405 3.78 -5.53 -7.77
N ARG A 406 2.55 -5.51 -7.22
CA ARG A 406 1.32 -5.22 -7.99
C ARG A 406 1.17 -3.75 -8.35
N MET A 407 1.63 -2.84 -7.49
CA MET A 407 1.70 -1.40 -7.79
C MET A 407 2.73 -1.13 -8.89
N ILE A 408 3.90 -1.78 -8.80
CA ILE A 408 4.95 -1.76 -9.83
C ILE A 408 4.42 -2.31 -11.16
N ASP A 409 3.72 -3.45 -11.14
CA ASP A 409 3.12 -4.02 -12.35
C ASP A 409 2.12 -3.08 -13.02
N LEU A 410 1.24 -2.45 -12.24
CA LEU A 410 0.31 -1.44 -12.77
C LEU A 410 1.08 -0.29 -13.45
N ALA A 411 2.04 0.31 -12.75
CA ALA A 411 2.85 1.39 -13.30
C ALA A 411 3.57 0.95 -14.60
N ALA A 412 4.19 -0.23 -14.61
CA ALA A 412 4.86 -0.80 -15.78
C ALA A 412 3.90 -1.04 -16.96
N ARG A 413 2.66 -1.49 -16.70
CA ARG A 413 1.61 -1.64 -17.73
C ARG A 413 1.13 -0.31 -18.29
N LEU A 414 1.19 0.79 -17.54
CA LEU A 414 0.79 2.13 -17.98
C LEU A 414 1.88 2.84 -18.83
N LEU A 415 3.16 2.53 -18.62
CA LEU A 415 4.29 3.18 -19.34
C LEU A 415 4.12 3.28 -20.87
N PRO A 416 3.66 2.26 -21.62
CA PRO A 416 3.52 2.35 -23.08
C PRO A 416 2.48 3.38 -23.54
N ALA A 417 1.41 3.56 -22.75
CA ALA A 417 0.40 4.58 -23.00
C ALA A 417 0.95 5.99 -22.67
N VAL A 418 1.62 6.15 -21.53
CA VAL A 418 2.25 7.43 -21.13
C VAL A 418 3.33 7.85 -22.13
N LEU A 419 4.16 6.92 -22.61
CA LEU A 419 5.11 7.17 -23.70
C LEU A 419 4.43 7.67 -24.99
N ALA A 420 3.22 7.18 -25.29
CA ALA A 420 2.47 7.61 -26.47
C ALA A 420 1.78 8.97 -26.28
N GLU A 421 1.36 9.31 -25.06
CA GLU A 421 0.89 10.66 -24.70
C GLU A 421 2.04 11.68 -24.74
N ARG A 422 3.17 11.39 -24.09
CA ARG A 422 4.36 12.27 -24.09
C ARG A 422 4.85 12.59 -25.50
N ARG A 423 4.84 11.61 -26.41
CA ARG A 423 5.15 11.82 -27.83
C ARG A 423 4.12 12.69 -28.56
N ARG A 424 2.82 12.57 -28.25
CA ARG A 424 1.78 13.46 -28.79
C ARG A 424 1.90 14.89 -28.26
N ALA A 425 2.32 15.05 -27.00
CA ALA A 425 2.60 16.35 -26.37
C ALA A 425 3.93 16.99 -26.81
N GLY A 426 4.76 16.29 -27.61
CA GLY A 426 6.08 16.76 -28.03
C GLY A 426 7.16 16.71 -26.94
N LEU A 427 6.89 16.03 -25.82
CA LEU A 427 7.82 15.84 -24.68
C LEU A 427 8.74 14.61 -24.85
N SER A 428 8.69 13.96 -26.01
CA SER A 428 9.55 12.82 -26.38
C SER A 428 9.62 12.75 -27.89
N GLU A 429 10.83 12.63 -28.45
CA GLU A 429 11.03 12.43 -29.89
C GLU A 429 10.95 10.92 -30.23
N PRO A 430 10.23 10.52 -31.30
CA PRO A 430 10.43 9.19 -31.87
C PRO A 430 11.91 9.02 -32.24
N GLY A 431 12.52 7.91 -31.81
CA GLY A 431 13.95 7.66 -32.05
C GLY A 431 14.33 7.88 -33.53
N ARG A 432 15.52 8.42 -33.77
CA ARG A 432 16.00 8.86 -35.12
C ARG A 432 16.04 7.77 -36.20
N ARG A 433 15.76 6.51 -35.87
CA ARG A 433 15.48 5.43 -36.82
C ARG A 433 13.97 5.25 -36.87
N THR A 434 13.41 5.47 -38.07
CA THR A 434 11.99 5.33 -38.46
C THR A 434 11.08 4.66 -37.41
N PRO A 435 9.99 5.31 -36.96
CA PRO A 435 9.07 4.73 -35.99
C PRO A 435 8.67 3.30 -36.38
N HIS A 436 9.07 2.32 -35.58
CA HIS A 436 8.72 0.92 -35.79
C HIS A 436 7.30 0.68 -35.28
N LEU A 437 6.33 1.33 -35.93
CA LEU A 437 4.91 1.05 -35.75
C LEU A 437 4.64 -0.35 -36.28
N VAL A 438 4.57 -1.30 -35.37
CA VAL A 438 4.19 -2.69 -35.64
C VAL A 438 2.66 -2.85 -35.53
N PRO A 439 2.06 -3.84 -36.21
CA PRO A 439 0.66 -4.20 -36.01
C PRO A 439 0.33 -4.47 -34.53
N ALA A 440 -0.91 -4.22 -34.12
CA ALA A 440 -1.36 -4.54 -32.77
C ALA A 440 -1.12 -6.03 -32.45
N GLY A 441 -0.56 -6.32 -31.27
CA GLY A 441 -0.18 -7.66 -30.84
C GLY A 441 1.16 -8.18 -31.40
N ALA A 442 1.83 -7.45 -32.28
CA ALA A 442 3.16 -7.84 -32.78
C ALA A 442 4.29 -7.40 -31.81
N PRO A 443 5.42 -8.12 -31.76
CA PRO A 443 6.56 -7.74 -30.93
C PRO A 443 7.17 -6.41 -31.39
N GLY A 444 7.41 -5.50 -30.45
CA GLY A 444 7.97 -4.16 -30.72
C GLY A 444 9.35 -3.93 -30.08
N ARG A 445 10.02 -2.84 -30.48
CA ARG A 445 11.27 -2.39 -29.82
C ARG A 445 10.97 -2.14 -28.34
N SER A 446 11.73 -2.77 -27.46
CA SER A 446 11.43 -2.84 -26.04
C SER A 446 12.57 -2.33 -25.16
N LEU A 447 12.23 -1.85 -23.97
CA LEU A 447 13.16 -1.69 -22.85
C LEU A 447 12.87 -2.78 -21.82
N ARG A 448 13.90 -3.44 -21.30
CA ARG A 448 13.80 -4.31 -20.13
C ARG A 448 13.85 -3.45 -18.87
N LEU A 449 12.82 -3.55 -18.04
CA LEU A 449 12.75 -2.97 -16.71
C LEU A 449 12.92 -4.11 -15.71
N GLU A 450 14.05 -4.14 -15.01
CA GLU A 450 14.34 -5.07 -13.92
C GLU A 450 14.15 -4.32 -12.60
N ILE A 451 13.35 -4.88 -11.70
CA ILE A 451 13.18 -4.35 -10.35
C ILE A 451 13.80 -5.32 -9.36
N GLU A 452 14.69 -4.80 -8.53
CA GLU A 452 15.42 -5.57 -7.53
C GLU A 452 14.60 -5.78 -6.24
N GLY A 453 15.09 -6.66 -5.37
CA GLY A 453 14.53 -6.88 -4.03
C GLY A 453 13.29 -7.81 -3.98
N ALA A 454 12.64 -7.87 -2.82
CA ALA A 454 11.59 -8.84 -2.52
C ALA A 454 10.26 -8.58 -3.26
N ALA A 455 10.07 -7.36 -3.80
CA ALA A 455 8.95 -6.99 -4.67
C ALA A 455 9.33 -7.03 -6.16
N GLY A 456 10.53 -7.52 -6.47
CA GLY A 456 11.16 -7.46 -7.78
C GLY A 456 10.47 -8.27 -8.88
N GLY A 457 10.97 -8.08 -10.10
CA GLY A 457 10.44 -8.70 -11.31
C GLY A 457 11.10 -8.15 -12.56
N GLU A 458 10.68 -8.65 -13.73
CA GLU A 458 11.13 -8.16 -15.03
C GLU A 458 9.93 -7.85 -15.94
N TRP A 459 9.90 -6.64 -16.50
CA TRP A 459 8.90 -6.21 -17.47
C TRP A 459 9.58 -5.80 -18.78
N LEU A 460 8.94 -6.12 -19.91
CA LEU A 460 9.37 -5.70 -21.23
C LEU A 460 8.42 -4.60 -21.71
N ILE A 461 8.90 -3.35 -21.71
CA ILE A 461 8.12 -2.15 -22.00
C ILE A 461 8.22 -1.83 -23.51
N PRO A 462 7.13 -1.95 -24.30
CA PRO A 462 7.12 -1.52 -25.70
C PRO A 462 7.31 -0.01 -25.82
N LEU A 463 8.27 0.42 -26.65
CA LEU A 463 8.67 1.82 -26.76
C LEU A 463 7.88 2.59 -27.82
N ASP A 464 7.55 1.96 -28.96
CA ASP A 464 7.03 2.66 -30.15
C ASP A 464 5.51 2.73 -30.21
N SER A 465 4.80 1.74 -29.67
CA SER A 465 3.33 1.63 -29.78
C SER A 465 2.75 0.99 -28.51
N PRO A 466 1.68 1.56 -27.91
CA PRO A 466 1.02 0.96 -26.76
C PRO A 466 0.29 -0.36 -27.10
N ALA A 467 0.05 -0.63 -28.40
CA ALA A 467 -0.56 -1.87 -28.87
C ALA A 467 0.46 -2.96 -29.25
N ALA A 468 1.76 -2.70 -29.12
CA ALA A 468 2.81 -3.69 -29.36
C ALA A 468 3.03 -4.58 -28.12
N VAL A 469 3.61 -5.77 -28.34
CA VAL A 469 3.99 -6.69 -27.25
C VAL A 469 5.46 -6.54 -26.93
N GLY A 470 5.80 -6.60 -25.63
CA GLY A 470 7.19 -6.56 -25.16
C GLY A 470 7.99 -7.75 -25.66
N SER A 471 9.23 -7.52 -26.09
CA SER A 471 10.08 -8.56 -26.71
C SER A 471 11.52 -8.47 -26.21
N ALA A 472 12.03 -9.57 -25.65
CA ALA A 472 13.42 -9.70 -25.25
C ALA A 472 14.37 -9.69 -26.46
N ASP A 473 13.97 -10.32 -27.58
CA ASP A 473 14.75 -10.34 -28.83
C ASP A 473 14.90 -8.95 -29.46
N LEU A 474 13.95 -8.04 -29.16
CA LEU A 474 13.95 -6.65 -29.61
C LEU A 474 14.24 -5.65 -28.46
N ALA A 475 14.85 -6.12 -27.37
CA ALA A 475 15.28 -5.27 -26.28
C ALA A 475 16.49 -4.41 -26.71
N VAL A 476 16.36 -3.08 -26.62
CA VAL A 476 17.44 -2.12 -26.99
C VAL A 476 18.03 -1.39 -25.81
N ALA A 477 17.40 -1.52 -24.65
CA ALA A 477 17.81 -0.88 -23.40
C ALA A 477 17.44 -1.76 -22.21
N HIS A 478 18.20 -1.60 -21.13
CA HIS A 478 17.98 -2.22 -19.84
C HIS A 478 18.09 -1.14 -18.75
N VAL A 479 17.13 -1.16 -17.81
CA VAL A 479 17.05 -0.33 -16.61
C VAL A 479 16.83 -1.25 -15.42
N ALA A 480 17.65 -1.10 -14.37
CA ALA A 480 17.58 -1.84 -13.12
C ALA A 480 17.58 -0.87 -11.92
N LEU A 481 16.68 -1.08 -10.96
CA LEU A 481 16.57 -0.27 -9.74
C LEU A 481 15.77 -1.00 -8.65
N ASP A 482 15.85 -0.53 -7.40
CA ASP A 482 15.02 -1.02 -6.30
C ASP A 482 13.54 -0.63 -6.48
N GLY A 483 12.62 -1.47 -5.97
CA GLY A 483 11.18 -1.24 -6.12
C GLY A 483 10.67 0.03 -5.43
N VAL A 484 11.24 0.43 -4.28
CA VAL A 484 10.90 1.70 -3.62
C VAL A 484 11.39 2.88 -4.43
N GLU A 485 12.59 2.78 -5.02
CA GLU A 485 13.16 3.82 -5.88
C GLU A 485 12.32 4.03 -7.16
N PHE A 486 11.88 2.94 -7.81
CA PHE A 486 10.97 3.03 -8.95
C PHE A 486 9.64 3.68 -8.58
N CYS A 487 9.09 3.33 -7.41
CA CYS A 487 7.87 3.95 -6.91
C CYS A 487 8.04 5.43 -6.56
N ARG A 488 9.19 5.86 -6.00
CA ARG A 488 9.50 7.27 -5.75
C ARG A 488 9.67 8.08 -7.03
N LEU A 489 10.28 7.50 -8.07
CA LEU A 489 10.30 8.08 -9.41
C LEU A 489 8.86 8.20 -9.96
N ALA A 490 8.08 7.13 -9.92
CA ALA A 490 6.69 7.12 -10.41
C ALA A 490 5.76 8.09 -9.67
N ALA A 491 6.04 8.37 -8.39
CA ALA A 491 5.38 9.36 -7.55
C ALA A 491 5.97 10.78 -7.66
N GLY A 492 6.92 11.04 -8.57
CA GLY A 492 7.54 12.37 -8.75
C GLY A 492 8.32 12.88 -7.53
N HIS A 493 8.69 12.00 -6.61
CA HIS A 493 9.47 12.32 -5.41
C HIS A 493 10.98 12.42 -5.70
N VAL A 494 11.43 11.72 -6.74
CA VAL A 494 12.81 11.78 -7.27
C VAL A 494 12.71 12.11 -8.76
N SER A 495 13.62 12.96 -9.26
CA SER A 495 13.65 13.33 -10.67
C SER A 495 14.18 12.18 -11.55
N PRO A 496 13.85 12.13 -12.85
CA PRO A 496 14.45 11.17 -13.78
C PRO A 496 15.99 11.25 -13.87
N GLU A 497 16.61 12.38 -13.52
CA GLU A 497 18.06 12.56 -13.47
C GLU A 497 18.70 12.05 -12.18
N ASP A 498 18.01 12.21 -11.05
CA ASP A 498 18.53 11.88 -9.72
C ASP A 498 18.25 10.44 -9.29
N ALA A 499 17.36 9.73 -10.00
CA ALA A 499 16.96 8.36 -9.69
C ALA A 499 18.16 7.38 -9.71
N ALA A 500 18.26 6.54 -8.68
CA ALA A 500 19.35 5.57 -8.50
C ALA A 500 19.21 4.36 -9.44
N VAL A 501 19.53 4.58 -10.72
CA VAL A 501 19.27 3.62 -11.82
C VAL A 501 20.56 3.02 -12.40
N GLY A 502 20.65 1.68 -12.38
CA GLY A 502 21.53 0.92 -13.25
C GLY A 502 20.99 0.90 -14.68
N GLN A 503 21.82 1.25 -15.67
CA GLN A 503 21.34 1.45 -17.05
C GLN A 503 22.34 1.00 -18.12
N GLY A 504 21.83 0.47 -19.24
CA GLY A 504 22.63 0.09 -20.40
C GLY A 504 21.82 0.00 -21.69
N GLY A 505 22.46 0.30 -22.83
CA GLY A 505 21.83 0.30 -24.16
C GLY A 505 21.47 1.69 -24.67
N ASP A 506 20.32 1.83 -25.33
CA ASP A 506 19.85 3.08 -25.94
C ASP A 506 19.47 4.13 -24.89
N ARG A 507 20.33 5.15 -24.74
CA ARG A 507 20.15 6.27 -23.80
C ARG A 507 18.87 7.08 -24.02
N GLN A 508 18.39 7.19 -25.27
CA GLN A 508 17.16 7.92 -25.54
C GLN A 508 15.96 7.13 -25.02
N ALA A 509 15.91 5.83 -25.33
CA ALA A 509 14.88 4.93 -24.82
C ALA A 509 14.83 4.87 -23.28
N ILE A 510 16.00 4.87 -22.62
CA ILE A 510 16.10 4.94 -21.16
C ILE A 510 15.52 6.26 -20.63
N ARG A 511 15.96 7.40 -21.18
CA ARG A 511 15.45 8.73 -20.80
C ARG A 511 13.94 8.82 -20.98
N ASP A 512 13.43 8.40 -22.13
CA ASP A 512 11.99 8.44 -22.43
C ASP A 512 11.17 7.61 -21.43
N VAL A 513 11.66 6.43 -21.02
CA VAL A 513 10.98 5.59 -20.00
C VAL A 513 11.06 6.19 -18.60
N LEU A 514 12.20 6.71 -18.15
CA LEU A 514 12.31 7.32 -16.81
C LEU A 514 11.42 8.56 -16.69
N TYR A 515 11.36 9.38 -17.72
CA TYR A 515 10.44 10.53 -17.79
C TYR A 515 8.97 10.10 -17.90
N ALA A 516 8.66 9.00 -18.61
CA ALA A 516 7.31 8.44 -18.65
C ALA A 516 6.88 7.86 -17.29
N ALA A 517 7.80 7.25 -16.53
CA ALA A 517 7.53 6.80 -15.17
C ALA A 517 7.20 7.99 -14.27
N ALA A 518 8.01 9.05 -14.28
CA ALA A 518 7.73 10.25 -13.49
C ALA A 518 6.39 10.90 -13.82
N SER A 519 6.01 10.95 -15.11
CA SER A 519 4.71 11.46 -15.57
C SER A 519 3.47 10.61 -15.18
N LEU A 520 3.62 9.54 -14.39
CA LEU A 520 2.48 8.86 -13.75
C LEU A 520 1.93 9.66 -12.55
N SER A 521 2.81 10.41 -11.87
CA SER A 521 2.46 11.23 -10.70
C SER A 521 1.53 12.41 -11.02
N ARG A 522 0.69 12.78 -10.05
CA ARG A 522 -0.31 13.87 -10.16
C ARG A 522 -0.73 14.37 -8.77
N MET A 523 -1.57 15.42 -8.76
CA MET A 523 -2.23 15.99 -7.57
C MET A 523 -3.72 15.56 -7.51
#